data_AF-A0A3E1RDE8-F1
#
_entry.id   AF-A0A3E1RDE8-F1
#
_cell.length_a   1.000
_cell.length_b   1.000
_cell.length_c   1.000
_cell.angle_alpha   90.00
_cell.angle_beta   90.00
_cell.angle_gamma   90.00
#
_symmetry.space_group_name_H-M   'P 1'
#
loop_
_entity.id
_entity.type
_entity.pdbx_description
1 polymer ?
#
loop_
_entity_poly.entity_id
_entity_poly.type
_entity_poly.pdbx_seq_one_letter_code
_entity_poly.pdbx_strand_id
1 'polypeptide(L)'
;MSVLKDQLARTDVLNRLRRAEGQLRGIQRMVEEGENCLKIGQQFSAVRKALDSTYLRMTVCFLEQELNTRIQPDAAQKTDLDLMLKDMETLLARIG
;
A
#
# COMPACT_ATOMS: atom_id res chain seq x y z
N MET A 1 -9.01 2.79 18.68
CA MET A 1 -7.98 2.30 17.74
C MET A 1 -8.65 1.36 16.76
N SER A 2 -8.67 1.72 15.48
CA SER A 2 -9.18 0.82 14.43
C SER A 2 -8.17 -0.31 14.22
N VAL A 3 -8.69 -1.52 14.01
CA VAL A 3 -7.92 -2.75 13.74
C VAL A 3 -8.17 -3.13 12.29
N LEU A 4 -7.13 -3.58 11.59
CA LEU A 4 -7.26 -4.13 10.24
C LEU A 4 -8.05 -5.46 10.30
N LYS A 5 -9.37 -5.36 10.16
CA LYS A 5 -10.32 -6.49 10.29
C LYS A 5 -10.44 -7.29 9.01
N ASP A 6 -10.28 -6.62 7.87
CA ASP A 6 -10.45 -7.27 6.57
C ASP A 6 -9.28 -8.23 6.26
N GLN A 7 -9.62 -9.50 6.04
CA GLN A 7 -8.62 -10.56 5.86
C GLN A 7 -7.96 -10.51 4.47
N LEU A 8 -8.67 -10.04 3.45
CA LEU A 8 -8.12 -9.86 2.11
C LEU A 8 -7.10 -8.72 2.09
N ALA A 9 -7.44 -7.58 2.70
CA ALA A 9 -6.56 -6.43 2.89
C ALA A 9 -5.31 -6.81 3.69
N ARG A 10 -5.46 -7.58 4.78
CA ARG A 10 -4.31 -8.09 5.55
C ARG A 10 -3.38 -8.94 4.70
N THR A 11 -3.96 -9.84 3.89
CA THR A 11 -3.19 -10.72 3.01
C THR A 11 -2.45 -9.92 1.92
N ASP A 12 -3.12 -8.95 1.30
CA ASP A 12 -2.51 -8.07 0.30
C ASP A 12 -1.32 -7.28 0.86
N VAL A 13 -1.51 -6.67 2.03
CA VAL A 13 -0.46 -5.91 2.71
C VAL A 13 0.74 -6.79 3.06
N LEU A 14 0.51 -7.98 3.61
CA LEU A 14 1.58 -8.94 3.89
C LEU A 14 2.34 -9.35 2.63
N ASN A 15 1.64 -9.60 1.52
CA ASN A 15 2.28 -9.95 0.25
C ASN A 15 3.11 -8.79 -0.33
N ARG A 16 2.66 -7.55 -0.17
CA ARG A 16 3.43 -6.35 -0.54
C ARG A 16 4.68 -6.19 0.32
N LEU A 17 4.56 -6.38 1.64
CA LEU A 17 5.69 -6.32 2.56
C LEU A 17 6.75 -7.40 2.25
N ARG A 18 6.33 -8.64 1.98
CA ARG A 18 7.25 -9.72 1.55
C ARG A 18 8.02 -9.38 0.27
N ARG A 19 7.38 -8.68 -0.68
CA ARG A 19 8.05 -8.20 -1.90
C ARG A 19 9.08 -7.12 -1.57
N ALA A 20 8.72 -6.13 -0.77
CA ALA A 20 9.64 -5.08 -0.34
C ALA A 20 10.84 -5.65 0.43
N GLU A 21 10.61 -6.65 1.29
CA GLU A 21 11.66 -7.38 1.99
C GLU A 21 12.63 -8.10 1.02
N GLY A 22 12.09 -8.73 -0.03
CA GLY A 22 12.90 -9.33 -1.10
C GLY A 22 13.77 -8.30 -1.84
N GLN A 23 13.23 -7.11 -2.10
CA GLN A 23 13.98 -6.00 -2.71
C GLN A 23 15.08 -5.48 -1.77
N LEU A 24 14.81 -5.34 -0.46
CA LEU A 24 15.80 -4.96 0.54
C LEU A 24 16.96 -5.97 0.62
N ARG A 25 16.66 -7.27 0.59
CA ARG A 25 17.70 -8.31 0.48
C ARG A 25 18.52 -8.17 -0.79
N GLY A 26 17.89 -7.79 -1.91
CA GLY A 26 18.60 -7.49 -3.15
C GLY A 26 19.57 -6.33 -3.00
N ILE A 27 19.14 -5.23 -2.37
CA ILE A 27 19.98 -4.07 -2.07
C ILE A 27 21.18 -4.44 -1.20
N GLN A 28 20.98 -5.26 -0.16
CA GLN A 28 22.07 -5.74 0.70
C GLN A 28 23.16 -6.45 -0.10
N ARG A 29 22.78 -7.39 -0.99
CA ARG A 29 23.74 -8.07 -1.88
C ARG A 29 24.47 -7.10 -2.79
N MET A 30 23.77 -6.14 -3.39
CA MET A 30 24.40 -5.12 -4.24
C MET A 30 25.46 -4.31 -3.49
N VAL A 31 25.20 -3.99 -2.21
CA VAL A 31 26.17 -3.30 -1.36
C VAL A 31 27.37 -4.19 -1.05
N GLU A 32 27.14 -5.46 -0.70
CA GLU A 32 28.20 -6.45 -0.42
C GLU A 32 29.10 -6.72 -1.64
N GLU A 33 28.51 -6.76 -2.83
CA GLU A 33 29.19 -6.98 -4.12
C GLU A 33 29.88 -5.71 -4.65
N GLY A 34 29.70 -4.56 -4.00
CA GLY A 34 30.30 -3.29 -4.42
C GLY A 34 29.71 -2.72 -5.71
N GLU A 35 28.42 -2.94 -5.96
CA GLU A 35 27.74 -2.41 -7.15
C GLU A 35 27.70 -0.87 -7.18
N ASN A 36 27.43 -0.33 -8.37
CA ASN A 36 27.41 1.11 -8.59
C ASN A 36 26.34 1.81 -7.72
N CYS A 37 26.73 2.89 -7.03
CA CYS A 37 25.86 3.65 -6.13
C CYS A 37 24.57 4.15 -6.79
N LEU A 38 24.59 4.52 -8.08
CA LEU A 38 23.39 4.97 -8.79
C LEU A 38 22.38 3.82 -8.97
N LYS A 39 22.87 2.61 -9.30
CA LYS A 39 22.01 1.42 -9.38
C LYS A 39 21.40 1.07 -8.03
N ILE A 40 22.19 1.13 -6.96
CA ILE A 40 21.71 0.90 -5.59
C ILE A 40 20.62 1.93 -5.23
N GLY A 41 20.86 3.22 -5.52
CA GLY A 41 19.90 4.31 -5.30
C GLY A 41 18.58 4.13 -6.08
N GLN A 42 18.64 3.58 -7.29
CA GLN A 42 17.45 3.21 -8.07
C GLN A 42 16.63 2.13 -7.37
N GLN A 43 17.28 1.10 -6.81
CA GLN A 43 16.58 0.06 -6.05
C GLN A 43 15.95 0.61 -4.76
N PHE A 44 16.63 1.49 -4.02
CA PHE A 44 16.01 2.18 -2.89
C PHE A 44 14.75 2.95 -3.28
N SER A 45 14.80 3.66 -4.41
CA SER A 45 13.64 4.39 -4.93
C SER A 45 12.48 3.45 -5.29
N ALA A 46 12.77 2.27 -5.84
CA ALA A 46 11.78 1.24 -6.12
C ALA A 46 11.14 0.68 -4.85
N VAL A 47 11.93 0.43 -3.80
CA VAL A 47 11.43 -0.02 -2.49
C VAL A 47 10.54 1.04 -1.87
N ARG A 48 10.98 2.31 -1.86
CA ARG A 48 10.19 3.43 -1.33
C ARG A 48 8.81 3.49 -2.02
N LYS A 49 8.79 3.46 -3.35
CA LYS A 49 7.54 3.46 -4.12
C LYS A 49 6.62 2.26 -3.79
N ALA A 50 7.19 1.08 -3.59
CA ALA A 50 6.43 -0.10 -3.19
C ALA A 50 5.81 0.05 -1.80
N LEU A 51 6.55 0.63 -0.84
CA LEU A 51 6.07 0.91 0.50
C LEU A 51 5.01 2.02 0.51
N ASP A 52 5.21 3.10 -0.24
CA ASP A 52 4.26 4.21 -0.37
C ASP A 52 2.91 3.71 -0.92
N SER A 53 2.93 2.88 -1.97
CA SER A 53 1.72 2.24 -2.49
C SER A 53 1.02 1.34 -1.45
N THR A 54 1.79 0.68 -0.59
CA THR A 54 1.24 -0.18 0.47
C THR A 54 0.63 0.64 1.60
N TYR A 55 1.26 1.75 1.96
CA TYR A 55 0.76 2.71 2.96
C TYR A 55 -0.55 3.36 2.50
N LEU A 56 -0.62 3.74 1.23
CA LEU A 56 -1.82 4.28 0.60
C LEU A 56 -2.99 3.28 0.66
N ARG A 57 -2.74 2.01 0.30
CA ARG A 57 -3.73 0.94 0.40
C ARG A 57 -4.26 0.79 1.83
N MET A 58 -3.37 0.84 2.82
CA MET A 58 -3.74 0.79 4.24
C MET A 58 -4.60 1.99 4.66
N THR A 59 -4.29 3.18 4.14
CA THR A 59 -5.06 4.40 4.41
C THR A 59 -6.47 4.31 3.85
N VAL A 60 -6.63 3.81 2.62
CA VAL A 60 -7.96 3.59 2.01
C VAL A 60 -8.75 2.55 2.80
N CYS A 61 -8.12 1.44 3.19
CA CYS A 61 -8.78 0.41 4.01
C CYS A 61 -9.25 0.97 5.37
N PHE A 62 -8.44 1.81 6.02
CA PHE A 62 -8.85 2.50 7.24
C PHE A 62 -10.09 3.38 7.02
N LEU A 63 -10.09 4.20 5.95
CA LEU A 63 -11.21 5.08 5.64
C LEU A 63 -12.49 4.28 5.35
N GLU A 64 -12.38 3.21 4.57
CA GLU A 64 -13.50 2.30 4.29
C GLU A 64 -14.11 1.70 5.57
N GLN A 65 -13.26 1.22 6.50
CA GLN A 65 -13.73 0.66 7.77
C GLN A 65 -14.43 1.70 8.65
N GLU A 66 -13.87 2.91 8.76
CA GLU A 66 -14.44 3.99 9.56
C GLU A 66 -15.75 4.51 8.98
N LEU A 67 -15.82 4.70 7.65
CA LEU A 67 -17.03 5.18 6.98
C LEU A 67 -18.16 4.16 7.08
N ASN A 68 -17.87 2.87 6.85
CA ASN A 68 -18.85 1.80 7.03
C ASN A 68 -19.40 1.74 8.47
N THR A 69 -18.55 2.00 9.47
CA THR A 69 -18.97 2.00 10.88
C THR A 69 -19.83 3.22 11.23
N ARG A 70 -19.53 4.40 10.67
CA ARG A 70 -20.20 5.66 11.03
C ARG A 70 -21.47 5.94 10.24
N ILE A 71 -21.48 5.61 8.94
CA ILE A 71 -22.54 5.99 8.01
C ILE A 71 -23.59 4.86 7.87
N GLN A 72 -23.20 3.61 8.13
CA GLN A 72 -24.05 2.41 7.93
C GLN A 72 -24.83 2.47 6.59
N PRO A 73 -24.12 2.61 5.46
CA PRO A 73 -24.75 2.85 4.17
C PRO A 73 -25.65 1.68 3.76
N ASP A 74 -26.72 1.98 3.04
CA ASP A 74 -27.49 0.96 2.32
C ASP A 74 -26.66 0.34 1.17
N ALA A 75 -27.21 -0.67 0.49
CA ALA A 75 -26.48 -1.39 -0.56
C ALA A 75 -26.10 -0.50 -1.76
N ALA A 76 -26.93 0.50 -2.10
CA ALA A 76 -26.65 1.41 -3.20
C ALA A 76 -25.54 2.40 -2.81
N GLN A 77 -25.65 2.98 -1.62
CA GLN A 77 -24.65 3.89 -1.05
C GLN A 77 -23.30 3.20 -0.84
N LYS A 78 -23.29 1.92 -0.45
CA LYS A 78 -22.06 1.15 -0.30
C LYS A 78 -21.32 0.99 -1.62
N THR A 79 -22.05 0.70 -2.69
CA THR A 79 -21.47 0.57 -4.04
C THR A 79 -20.85 1.89 -4.50
N ASP A 80 -21.55 3.01 -4.29
CA ASP A 80 -21.06 4.35 -4.62
C ASP A 80 -19.81 4.72 -3.80
N LEU A 81 -19.82 4.42 -2.49
CA LEU A 81 -18.69 4.64 -1.60
C LEU A 81 -17.44 3.85 -2.03
N ASP A 82 -17.61 2.59 -2.43
CA ASP A 82 -16.51 1.74 -2.90
C ASP A 82 -15.89 2.31 -4.19
N LEU A 83 -16.70 2.86 -5.10
CA LEU A 83 -16.23 3.54 -6.32
C LEU A 83 -15.45 4.82 -5.97
N MET A 84 -15.99 5.67 -5.09
CA MET A 84 -15.31 6.89 -4.65
C MET A 84 -13.97 6.60 -3.98
N LEU A 85 -13.89 5.58 -3.13
CA LEU A 85 -12.65 5.17 -2.46
C LEU A 85 -11.60 4.68 -3.46
N LYS A 86 -12.02 3.97 -4.52
CA LYS A 86 -11.14 3.50 -5.60
C LYS A 86 -10.61 4.66 -6.46
N ASP A 87 -11.44 5.64 -6.76
CA ASP A 87 -11.02 6.84 -7.49
C ASP A 87 -10.03 7.65 -6.65
N MET A 88 -10.30 7.80 -5.35
CA MET A 88 -9.37 8.44 -4.41
C MET A 88 -8.04 7.69 -4.31
N GLU A 89 -8.06 6.35 -4.24
CA GLU A 89 -6.83 5.52 -4.28
C GLU A 89 -6.02 5.84 -5.55
N THR A 90 -6.69 5.94 -6.70
CA THR A 90 -6.06 6.26 -7.99
C THR A 90 -5.46 7.66 -8.03
N LEU A 91 -6.16 8.66 -7.48
CA LEU A 91 -5.68 10.04 -7.41
C LEU A 91 -4.46 10.16 -6.49
N LEU A 92 -4.53 9.58 -5.30
CA LEU A 92 -3.46 9.64 -4.32
C LEU A 92 -2.21 8.87 -4.80
N ALA A 93 -2.39 7.79 -5.56
CA ALA A 93 -1.27 7.03 -6.16
C ALA A 93 -0.48 7.83 -7.21
N ARG A 94 -1.02 8.95 -7.72
CA ARG A 94 -0.32 9.84 -8.67
C ARG A 94 0.51 10.93 -7.97
N ILE A 95 0.33 11.12 -6.67
CA ILE A 95 1.04 12.13 -5.87
C ILE A 95 2.37 11.57 -5.34
N GLY A 96 2.51 10.23 -5.25
CA GLY A 96 3.71 9.52 -4.78
C GLY A 96 4.60 8.95 -5.89
#